data_AF-A0A0A8LAP7-F1
#
_entry.id   AF-A0A0A8LAP7-F1
#
_cell.length_a   1.000
_cell.length_b   1.000
_cell.length_c   1.000
_cell.angle_alpha   90.00
_cell.angle_beta   90.00
_cell.angle_gamma   90.00
#
_symmetry.space_group_name_H-M   'P 1'
#
loop_
_entity.id
_entity.type
_entity.pdbx_description
1 polymer ?
#
loop_
_entity_poly.entity_id
_entity_poly.type
_entity_poly.pdbx_seq_one_letter_code
_entity_poly.pdbx_strand_id
1 'polypeptide(L)'
;MNIVPNQNFKSTVATDKSSDHQSNAVASLPDVFRDQVGARPLNTQLNDRHPLEARVRNWDETQRKRQLEQYRQIFGIAEPMKRVMELKLVESSDFNPLNQSNLHRDILMNKEASIDWEDVYPNSDFTSGMMVADDIHTKIEKRMGI
;
A
#
# COMPACT_ATOMS: atom_id res chain seq x y z
N MET A 1 7.86 43.35 23.73
CA MET A 1 7.75 42.21 24.65
C MET A 1 6.26 41.91 24.79
N ASN A 2 5.72 40.99 23.99
CA ASN A 2 4.28 40.68 23.99
C ASN A 2 4.03 39.55 24.99
N ILE A 3 3.28 39.84 26.06
CA ILE A 3 2.98 38.93 27.18
C ILE A 3 1.68 38.13 26.93
N VAL A 4 1.13 38.21 25.71
CA VAL A 4 -0.15 37.59 25.38
C VAL A 4 0.08 36.16 24.86
N PRO A 5 -0.49 35.13 25.48
CA PRO A 5 -0.44 33.75 25.00
C PRO A 5 -1.04 33.63 23.59
N ASN A 6 -0.53 32.69 22.79
CA ASN A 6 -1.06 32.45 21.44
C ASN A 6 -2.52 31.97 21.48
N GLN A 7 -3.24 32.11 20.37
CA GLN A 7 -4.68 31.77 20.29
C GLN A 7 -4.99 30.27 20.48
N ASN A 8 -3.98 29.41 20.52
CA ASN A 8 -4.12 27.98 20.74
C ASN A 8 -3.76 27.55 22.18
N PHE A 9 -3.64 28.49 23.12
CA PHE A 9 -3.39 28.18 24.52
C PHE A 9 -4.56 27.35 25.10
N LYS A 10 -4.28 26.12 25.53
CA LYS A 10 -5.22 25.25 26.24
C LYS A 10 -4.84 25.22 27.71
N SER A 11 -5.77 25.58 28.60
CA SER A 11 -5.58 25.55 30.05
C SER A 11 -5.58 24.12 30.63
N THR A 12 -6.04 23.14 29.86
CA THR A 12 -6.09 21.72 30.26
C THR A 12 -5.83 20.84 29.04
N VAL A 13 -4.97 19.83 29.19
CA VAL A 13 -4.69 18.82 28.14
C VAL A 13 -5.37 17.52 28.56
N ALA A 14 -6.23 16.97 27.69
CA ALA A 14 -6.86 15.66 27.88
C ALA A 14 -5.95 14.57 27.29
N THR A 15 -5.69 13.50 28.05
CA THR A 15 -4.86 12.35 27.64
C THR A 15 -5.53 11.43 26.63
N ASP A 16 -6.84 11.57 26.44
CA ASP A 16 -7.68 10.58 25.75
C ASP A 16 -7.94 10.94 24.29
N LYS A 17 -7.36 12.06 23.83
CA LYS A 17 -7.34 12.41 22.40
C LYS A 17 -5.96 12.05 21.86
N SER A 18 -5.93 11.27 20.78
CA SER A 18 -4.72 10.96 20.00
C SER A 18 -4.19 12.23 19.32
N SER A 19 -3.73 13.19 20.09
CA SER A 19 -2.86 14.25 19.61
C SER A 19 -1.45 13.68 19.59
N ASP A 20 -0.78 13.74 18.44
CA ASP A 20 0.66 13.44 18.36
C ASP A 20 1.37 14.10 19.55
N HIS A 21 2.12 13.29 20.30
CA HIS A 21 2.91 13.78 21.41
C HIS A 21 4.04 14.64 20.84
N GLN A 22 3.82 15.95 20.74
CA GLN A 22 4.80 16.93 20.29
C GLN A 22 5.47 17.59 21.49
N SER A 23 6.71 18.04 21.31
CA SER A 23 7.48 18.64 22.38
C SER A 23 6.89 19.99 22.81
N ASN A 24 6.89 20.25 24.12
CA ASN A 24 6.40 21.53 24.65
C ASN A 24 7.26 22.73 24.20
N ALA A 25 8.53 22.49 23.85
CA ALA A 25 9.45 23.53 23.39
C ALA A 25 9.27 23.85 21.90
N VAL A 26 9.02 22.84 21.06
CA VAL A 26 8.90 22.98 19.61
C VAL A 26 7.81 22.03 19.10
N ALA A 27 6.69 22.61 18.64
CA ALA A 27 5.53 21.83 18.20
C ALA A 27 5.79 20.97 16.94
N SER A 28 6.87 21.22 16.20
CA SER A 28 7.28 20.41 15.05
C SER A 28 8.17 19.22 15.41
N LEU A 29 8.61 19.11 16.67
CA LEU A 29 9.49 18.05 17.12
C LEU A 29 8.70 17.02 17.95
N PRO A 30 8.69 15.74 17.58
CA PRO A 30 7.99 14.72 18.35
C PRO A 30 8.64 14.51 19.73
N ASP A 31 7.81 14.38 20.77
CA ASP A 31 8.21 14.12 22.16
C ASP A 31 8.31 12.62 22.42
N VAL A 32 9.48 12.06 22.09
CA VAL A 32 9.78 10.63 22.19
C VAL A 32 9.66 10.07 23.62
N PHE A 33 9.82 10.91 24.66
CA PHE A 33 9.70 10.49 26.05
C PHE A 33 8.23 10.34 26.46
N ARG A 34 7.36 11.27 26.05
CA ARG A 34 5.91 11.18 26.32
C ARG A 34 5.24 10.14 25.44
N ASP A 35 5.73 9.95 24.22
CA ASP A 35 5.31 8.88 23.32
C ASP A 35 5.77 7.49 23.80
N GLN A 36 6.65 7.42 24.81
CA GLN A 36 7.21 6.20 25.40
C GLN A 36 7.93 5.29 24.37
N VAL A 37 8.26 5.81 23.19
CA VAL A 37 8.88 5.02 22.10
C VAL A 37 10.35 4.72 22.40
N GLY A 38 11.06 5.62 23.10
CA GLY A 38 12.50 5.49 23.35
C GLY A 38 12.91 4.46 24.42
N ALA A 39 12.01 4.06 25.33
CA ALA A 39 12.33 3.18 26.46
C ALA A 39 11.63 1.80 26.40
N ARG A 40 10.83 1.54 25.35
CA ARG A 40 10.22 0.23 25.13
C ARG A 40 11.29 -0.71 24.58
N PRO A 41 11.68 -1.78 25.29
CA PRO A 41 12.61 -2.74 24.72
C PRO A 41 12.01 -3.28 23.42
N LEU A 42 12.83 -3.48 22.39
CA LEU A 42 12.39 -3.99 21.08
C LEU A 42 11.53 -5.25 21.24
N ASN A 43 11.85 -6.05 22.25
CA ASN A 43 11.12 -7.25 22.67
C ASN A 43 9.65 -6.96 22.99
N THR A 44 9.33 -5.87 23.71
CA THR A 44 7.94 -5.47 24.02
C THR A 44 7.22 -4.89 22.81
N GLN A 45 7.94 -4.28 21.87
CA GLN A 45 7.35 -3.82 20.59
C GLN A 45 7.05 -5.01 19.64
N LEU A 46 7.79 -6.11 19.80
CA LEU A 46 7.68 -7.33 18.98
C LEU A 46 6.89 -8.46 19.65
N ASN A 47 6.57 -8.34 20.94
CA ASN A 47 6.15 -9.45 21.81
C ASN A 47 4.84 -10.12 21.36
N ASP A 48 4.01 -9.41 20.59
CA ASP A 48 2.68 -9.87 20.18
C ASP A 48 2.60 -10.18 18.68
N ARG A 49 3.73 -10.21 17.96
CA ARG A 49 3.75 -10.41 16.50
C ARG A 49 4.65 -11.57 16.14
N HIS A 50 4.15 -12.46 15.29
CA HIS A 50 4.96 -13.57 14.82
C HIS A 50 6.12 -13.01 13.96
N PRO A 51 7.38 -13.46 14.12
CA PRO A 51 8.52 -12.88 13.41
C PRO A 51 8.41 -12.98 11.88
N LEU A 52 7.64 -13.94 11.37
CA LEU A 52 7.37 -14.07 9.94
C LEU A 52 6.11 -13.33 9.48
N GLU A 53 5.28 -12.82 10.37
CA GLU A 53 4.02 -12.16 10.01
C GLU A 53 4.27 -10.95 9.10
N ALA A 54 5.25 -10.11 9.45
CA ALA A 54 5.65 -8.98 8.62
C ALA A 54 6.22 -9.44 7.26
N ARG A 55 6.95 -10.56 7.24
CA ARG A 55 7.52 -11.11 6.00
C ARG A 55 6.45 -11.70 5.08
N VAL A 56 5.49 -12.44 5.64
CA VAL A 56 4.39 -13.05 4.88
C VAL A 56 3.49 -11.96 4.31
N ARG A 57 3.16 -10.94 5.11
CA ARG A 57 2.37 -9.78 4.63
C ARG A 57 3.02 -9.05 3.46
N ASN A 58 4.35 -8.91 3.48
CA ASN A 58 5.10 -8.15 2.47
C ASN A 58 5.85 -9.06 1.49
N TRP A 59 5.43 -10.31 1.33
CA TRP A 59 6.16 -11.32 0.56
C TRP A 59 6.35 -10.89 -0.90
N ASP A 60 5.26 -10.50 -1.56
CA ASP A 60 5.27 -10.13 -2.97
C ASP A 60 6.07 -8.85 -3.23
N GLU A 61 5.92 -7.85 -2.36
CA GLU A 61 6.70 -6.62 -2.44
C GLU A 61 8.20 -6.90 -2.28
N THR A 62 8.55 -7.79 -1.34
CA THR A 62 9.94 -8.18 -1.10
C THR A 62 10.52 -8.97 -2.27
N GLN A 63 9.74 -9.88 -2.86
CA GLN A 63 10.11 -10.61 -4.08
C GLN A 63 10.37 -9.65 -5.24
N ARG A 64 9.43 -8.74 -5.50
CA ARG A 64 9.54 -7.77 -6.58
C ARG A 64 10.72 -6.83 -6.39
N LYS A 65 10.95 -6.35 -5.16
CA LYS A 65 12.12 -5.51 -4.84
C LYS A 65 13.43 -6.25 -5.10
N ARG A 66 13.52 -7.53 -4.69
CA ARG A 66 14.70 -8.36 -4.97
C ARG A 66 14.94 -8.51 -6.48
N GLN A 67 13.90 -8.74 -7.25
CA GLN A 67 13.99 -8.88 -8.71
C GLN A 67 14.47 -7.58 -9.38
N LEU A 68 13.91 -6.42 -8.99
CA LEU A 68 14.36 -5.12 -9.49
C LEU A 68 15.82 -4.80 -9.11
N GLU A 69 16.28 -5.25 -7.94
CA GLU A 69 17.68 -5.12 -7.53
C GLU A 69 18.60 -6.00 -8.39
N GLN A 70 18.19 -7.23 -8.71
CA GLN A 70 18.94 -8.10 -9.62
C GLN A 70 19.02 -7.48 -11.02
N TYR A 71 17.92 -6.95 -11.52
CA TYR A 71 17.84 -6.20 -12.78
C TYR A 71 18.77 -4.99 -12.79
N ARG A 72 18.78 -4.23 -11.70
CA ARG A 72 19.72 -3.11 -11.52
C ARG A 72 21.18 -3.56 -11.60
N GLN A 73 21.51 -4.72 -11.02
CA GLN A 73 22.88 -5.24 -11.02
C GLN A 73 23.34 -5.77 -12.38
N ILE A 74 22.44 -6.42 -13.13
CA ILE A 74 22.78 -7.07 -14.41
C ILE A 74 22.71 -6.06 -15.57
N PHE A 75 21.65 -5.25 -15.61
CA PHE A 75 21.32 -4.40 -16.75
C PHE A 75 21.45 -2.90 -16.45
N GLY A 76 21.75 -2.53 -15.20
CA GLY A 76 21.88 -1.14 -14.77
C GLY A 76 20.55 -0.50 -14.37
N ILE A 77 20.57 0.79 -14.04
CA ILE A 77 19.41 1.53 -13.48
C ILE A 77 18.26 1.71 -14.48
N ALA A 78 18.56 1.72 -15.78
CA ALA A 78 17.56 1.98 -16.81
C ALA A 78 16.45 0.93 -16.85
N GLU A 79 16.78 -0.34 -16.63
CA GLU A 79 15.82 -1.44 -16.71
C GLU A 79 14.75 -1.45 -15.61
N PRO A 80 15.08 -1.37 -14.29
CA PRO A 80 14.05 -1.29 -13.25
C PRO A 80 13.19 -0.03 -13.39
N MET A 81 13.76 1.09 -13.85
CA MET A 81 13.00 2.31 -14.11
C MET A 81 11.99 2.13 -15.25
N LYS A 82 12.43 1.53 -16.37
CA LYS A 82 11.56 1.20 -17.51
C LYS A 82 10.41 0.30 -17.07
N ARG A 83 10.69 -0.80 -16.35
CA ARG A 83 9.63 -1.72 -15.90
C ARG A 83 8.61 -1.06 -14.98
N VAL A 84 9.05 -0.24 -14.04
CA VAL A 84 8.13 0.48 -13.14
C VAL A 84 7.26 1.47 -13.91
N MET A 85 7.82 2.15 -14.91
CA MET A 85 7.08 3.07 -15.78
C MET A 85 6.07 2.33 -16.66
N GLU A 86 6.47 1.22 -17.28
CA GLU A 86 5.59 0.37 -18.10
C GLU A 86 4.43 -0.16 -17.27
N LEU A 87 4.71 -0.64 -16.06
CA LEU A 87 3.68 -1.13 -15.16
C LEU A 87 2.68 -0.04 -14.77
N LYS A 88 3.17 1.17 -14.46
CA LYS A 88 2.31 2.32 -14.17
C LYS A 88 1.46 2.73 -15.38
N LEU A 89 2.03 2.65 -16.59
CA LEU A 89 1.30 2.96 -17.82
C LEU A 89 0.14 1.97 -18.01
N VAL A 90 0.44 0.67 -17.92
CA VAL A 90 -0.53 -0.42 -18.00
C VAL A 90 -1.63 -0.25 -16.95
N GLU A 91 -1.29 0.02 -15.68
CA GLU A 91 -2.29 0.29 -14.64
C GLU A 91 -3.20 1.51 -14.93
N SER A 92 -2.69 2.51 -15.66
CA SER A 92 -3.47 3.69 -16.02
C SER A 92 -4.34 3.51 -17.26
N SER A 93 -3.87 2.71 -18.23
CA SER A 93 -4.50 2.51 -19.54
C SER A 93 -5.43 1.31 -19.58
N ASP A 94 -5.21 0.32 -18.72
CA ASP A 94 -5.94 -0.94 -18.78
C ASP A 94 -7.41 -0.75 -18.40
N PHE A 95 -8.29 -1.00 -19.37
CA PHE A 95 -9.72 -1.11 -19.16
C PHE A 95 -10.18 -2.46 -19.68
N ASN A 96 -10.46 -3.38 -18.75
CA ASN A 96 -11.04 -4.68 -19.07
C ASN A 96 -12.40 -4.83 -18.37
N PRO A 97 -13.52 -4.59 -19.07
CA PRO A 97 -14.85 -4.63 -18.46
C PRO A 97 -15.28 -6.06 -18.07
N LEU A 98 -14.64 -7.06 -18.68
CA LEU A 98 -14.91 -8.47 -18.44
C LEU A 98 -14.18 -9.00 -17.21
N ASN A 99 -13.50 -8.18 -16.38
CA ASN A 99 -12.78 -8.60 -15.16
C ASN A 99 -11.86 -9.83 -15.35
N GLN A 100 -11.29 -10.04 -16.54
CA GLN A 100 -10.29 -11.09 -16.74
C GLN A 100 -8.91 -10.60 -16.27
N SER A 101 -8.02 -11.53 -15.95
CA SER A 101 -6.64 -11.22 -15.58
C SER A 101 -5.97 -10.33 -16.65
N ASN A 102 -5.26 -9.29 -16.20
CA ASN A 102 -4.58 -8.36 -17.10
C ASN A 102 -3.26 -8.97 -17.56
N LEU A 103 -3.28 -9.71 -18.67
CA LEU A 103 -2.10 -10.37 -19.24
C LEU A 103 -0.88 -9.43 -19.36
N HIS A 104 -1.09 -8.16 -19.72
CA HIS A 104 -0.03 -7.17 -19.81
C HIS A 104 0.65 -6.90 -18.46
N ARG A 105 -0.14 -6.79 -17.38
CA ARG A 105 0.36 -6.65 -16.02
C ARG A 105 1.13 -7.90 -15.60
N ASP A 106 0.62 -9.08 -15.92
CA ASP A 106 1.22 -10.35 -15.51
C ASP A 106 2.57 -10.58 -16.18
N ILE A 107 2.69 -10.25 -17.48
CA ILE A 107 3.98 -10.28 -18.20
C ILE A 107 5.00 -9.33 -17.55
N LEU A 108 4.59 -8.12 -17.19
CA LEU A 108 5.50 -7.14 -16.56
C LEU A 108 5.93 -7.55 -15.15
N MET A 109 5.07 -8.30 -14.44
CA MET A 109 5.36 -8.88 -13.13
C MET A 109 6.08 -10.24 -13.21
N ASN A 110 6.33 -10.77 -14.42
CA ASN A 110 6.80 -12.13 -14.66
C ASN A 110 5.93 -13.21 -13.95
N LYS A 111 4.61 -13.03 -13.92
CA LYS A 111 3.61 -13.94 -13.29
C LYS A 111 2.92 -14.85 -14.33
N GLU A 112 3.19 -14.67 -15.63
CA GLU A 112 2.46 -15.31 -16.74
C GLU A 112 2.53 -16.86 -16.76
N ALA A 113 3.60 -17.42 -16.21
CA ALA A 113 3.81 -18.88 -16.14
C ALA A 113 3.49 -19.46 -14.75
N SER A 114 2.99 -18.65 -13.82
CA SER A 114 2.62 -19.08 -12.47
C SER A 114 1.11 -19.16 -12.32
N ILE A 115 0.65 -20.07 -11.49
CA ILE A 115 -0.78 -20.30 -11.21
C ILE A 115 -0.99 -20.02 -9.73
N ASP A 116 -1.93 -19.14 -9.42
CA ASP A 116 -2.34 -18.82 -8.06
C ASP A 116 -3.68 -19.47 -7.71
N TRP A 117 -4.06 -19.41 -6.43
CA TRP A 117 -5.34 -19.97 -5.98
C TRP A 117 -6.54 -19.25 -6.63
N GLU A 118 -6.40 -17.96 -6.94
CA GLU A 118 -7.41 -17.12 -7.61
C GLU A 118 -7.71 -17.61 -9.04
N ASP A 119 -6.73 -18.21 -9.71
CA ASP A 119 -6.87 -18.74 -11.07
C ASP A 119 -7.62 -20.09 -11.08
N VAL A 120 -7.44 -20.90 -10.03
CA VAL A 120 -8.09 -22.22 -9.87
C VAL A 120 -9.51 -22.08 -9.34
N TYR A 121 -9.71 -21.15 -8.40
CA TYR A 121 -11.00 -20.86 -7.79
C TYR A 121 -11.35 -19.40 -8.07
N PRO A 122 -11.86 -19.08 -9.27
CA PRO A 122 -12.31 -17.73 -9.55
C PRO A 122 -13.40 -17.38 -8.54
N ASN A 123 -13.29 -16.19 -7.94
CA ASN A 123 -14.29 -15.68 -7.01
C ASN A 123 -15.69 -15.89 -7.63
N SER A 124 -16.60 -16.44 -6.84
CA SER A 124 -17.93 -16.94 -7.27
C SER A 124 -18.83 -15.90 -7.94
N ASP A 125 -18.41 -14.65 -7.97
CA ASP A 125 -19.09 -13.56 -8.66
C ASP A 125 -19.08 -13.74 -10.19
N PHE A 126 -18.21 -14.59 -10.74
CA PHE A 126 -18.12 -14.83 -12.19
C PHE A 126 -19.01 -15.96 -12.71
N THR A 127 -19.46 -16.86 -11.85
CA THR A 127 -20.06 -18.15 -12.26
C THR A 127 -21.59 -18.19 -12.18
N SER A 128 -22.24 -17.09 -11.78
CA SER A 128 -23.67 -16.95 -12.02
C SER A 128 -23.88 -16.51 -13.47
N GLY A 129 -24.00 -17.49 -14.37
CA GLY A 129 -24.29 -17.31 -15.80
C GLY A 129 -25.59 -16.58 -16.14
N MET A 130 -26.26 -15.99 -15.14
CA MET A 130 -27.45 -15.15 -15.27
C MET A 130 -27.19 -13.67 -14.92
N MET A 131 -25.99 -13.32 -14.46
CA MET A 131 -25.58 -11.95 -14.03
C MET A 131 -24.47 -11.35 -14.89
N VAL A 132 -24.04 -12.00 -15.98
CA VAL A 132 -23.07 -11.43 -16.95
C VAL A 132 -23.62 -10.16 -17.64
N ALA A 133 -24.94 -9.99 -17.61
CA ALA A 133 -25.64 -8.80 -18.06
C ALA A 133 -25.67 -7.66 -17.02
N ASP A 134 -25.36 -7.93 -15.74
CA ASP A 134 -25.07 -6.88 -14.76
C ASP A 134 -23.64 -6.36 -15.04
N ASP A 135 -23.62 -5.57 -16.11
CA ASP A 135 -22.95 -4.29 -16.18
C ASP A 135 -21.53 -4.20 -16.71
N ILE A 136 -21.26 -4.87 -17.83
CA ILE A 136 -20.28 -4.34 -18.80
C ILE A 136 -20.66 -2.89 -19.16
N HIS A 137 -21.95 -2.63 -19.39
CA HIS A 137 -22.47 -1.30 -19.71
C HIS A 137 -22.25 -0.31 -18.57
N THR A 138 -22.70 -0.56 -17.33
CA THR A 138 -22.41 0.40 -16.23
C THR A 138 -20.93 0.47 -15.85
N LYS A 139 -20.11 -0.57 -16.03
CA LYS A 139 -18.64 -0.43 -15.87
C LYS A 139 -18.05 0.54 -16.90
N ILE A 140 -18.52 0.46 -18.15
CA ILE A 140 -18.14 1.40 -19.21
C ILE A 140 -18.66 2.80 -18.86
N GLU A 141 -19.94 2.96 -18.52
CA GLU A 141 -20.54 4.25 -18.14
C GLU A 141 -19.79 4.90 -16.97
N LYS A 142 -19.52 4.14 -15.90
CA LYS A 142 -18.73 4.59 -14.74
C LYS A 142 -17.31 5.03 -15.12
N ARG A 143 -16.65 4.36 -16.07
CA ARG A 143 -15.32 4.76 -16.57
C ARG A 143 -15.40 6.01 -17.44
N MET A 144 -16.46 6.14 -18.23
CA MET A 144 -16.70 7.27 -19.13
C MET A 144 -17.34 8.48 -18.42
N GLY A 145 -17.78 8.32 -17.18
CA GLY A 145 -18.40 9.37 -16.36
C GLY A 145 -19.81 9.73 -16.82
N ILE A 146 -20.53 8.78 -17.41
CA ILE A 146 -21.89 8.93 -17.94
C ILE A 146 -22.88 8.30 -16.97
#